data_AF-A0A8S1DVF3-F1
#
_entry.id   AF-A0A8S1DVF3-F1
#
_cell.length_a   1.000
_cell.length_b   1.000
_cell.length_c   1.000
_cell.angle_alpha   90.00
_cell.angle_beta   90.00
_cell.angle_gamma   90.00
#
_symmetry.space_group_name_H-M   'P 1'
#
loop_
_entity.id
_entity.type
_entity.pdbx_description
1 polymer ?
#
loop_
_entity_poly.entity_id
_entity_poly.type
_entity_poly.pdbx_seq_one_letter_code
_entity_poly.pdbx_strand_id
1 'polypeptide(L)'
;MSVGFCDLNLRPPNKADVRNLCSAAKNAGYSVVAVSTEVDVNVFAKKGKKGDANAIIPPPMDLTALQKEFEGKLKILQRLTVQISDNLQAYKVSQSSTAMEYDILAVQPLNPQAFQHACSVMEVDIVSFDASDCAPLKAARKVVRQAGERGIYFEAQYSPLIASSATRRNAITLAHALHAVGRGKCNLVLTSGAAASTFLRSPYDVANFSMLLGLSEESAKNCMKQAARTVLLNAQARKIGRGMVFGSLSRPVEDKLAEENGVPPSKKRKADDDASEVTVIN
;
A
#
# COMPACT_ATOMS: atom_id res chain seq x y z
N MET A 1 4.59 15.78 -4.84
CA MET A 1 3.50 15.36 -3.92
C MET A 1 4.03 15.41 -2.50
N SER A 2 3.55 16.35 -1.69
CA SER A 2 3.76 16.31 -0.23
C SER A 2 3.17 15.00 0.32
N VAL A 3 3.87 14.36 1.26
CA VAL A 3 3.50 13.03 1.77
C VAL A 3 2.46 13.19 2.88
N GLY A 4 1.18 13.26 2.49
CA GLY A 4 0.07 13.23 3.44
C GLY A 4 -0.17 11.81 3.98
N PHE A 5 -1.08 11.70 4.96
CA PHE A 5 -1.53 10.40 5.46
C PHE A 5 -2.42 9.70 4.43
N CYS A 6 -2.31 8.37 4.36
CA CYS A 6 -3.05 7.53 3.42
C CYS A 6 -3.90 6.51 4.17
N ASP A 7 -5.09 6.20 3.65
CA ASP A 7 -5.86 5.03 4.05
C ASP A 7 -6.14 4.15 2.83
N LEU A 8 -5.54 2.96 2.80
CA LEU A 8 -5.60 2.09 1.62
C LEU A 8 -6.74 1.07 1.68
N ASN A 9 -7.72 1.23 2.58
CA ASN A 9 -8.84 0.28 2.69
C ASN A 9 -10.16 0.87 3.20
N LEU A 10 -10.91 1.54 2.32
CA LEU A 10 -12.31 1.88 2.56
C LEU A 10 -13.20 0.79 1.95
N ARG A 11 -14.19 0.30 2.71
CA ARG A 11 -15.07 -0.81 2.31
C ARG A 11 -16.55 -0.39 2.25
N PRO A 12 -16.91 0.54 1.34
CA PRO A 12 -18.30 0.96 1.21
C PRO A 12 -19.20 -0.24 0.89
N PRO A 13 -20.29 -0.47 1.62
CA PRO A 13 -21.21 -1.56 1.32
C PRO A 13 -21.94 -1.32 -0.01
N ASN A 14 -22.21 -0.05 -0.35
CA ASN A 14 -22.85 0.33 -1.62
C ASN A 14 -22.10 1.46 -2.31
N LYS A 15 -22.32 1.61 -3.62
CA LYS A 15 -21.76 2.72 -4.41
C LYS A 15 -22.15 4.10 -3.88
N ALA A 16 -23.35 4.22 -3.31
CA ALA A 16 -23.84 5.47 -2.72
C ALA A 16 -23.01 5.91 -1.50
N ASP A 17 -22.46 4.97 -0.74
CA ASP A 17 -21.73 5.24 0.50
C ASP A 17 -20.30 5.70 0.26
N VAL A 18 -19.77 5.50 -0.97
CA VAL A 18 -18.41 5.89 -1.35
C VAL A 18 -18.19 7.38 -1.12
N ARG A 19 -19.12 8.24 -1.56
CA ARG A 19 -19.01 9.69 -1.41
C ARG A 19 -18.95 10.10 0.06
N ASN A 20 -19.82 9.52 0.87
CA ASN A 20 -19.88 9.80 2.31
C ASN A 20 -18.57 9.40 3.00
N LEU A 21 -18.03 8.22 2.70
CA LEU A 21 -16.74 7.76 3.23
C LEU A 21 -15.57 8.64 2.77
N CYS A 22 -15.51 9.03 1.49
CA CYS A 22 -14.48 9.93 0.98
C CYS A 22 -14.55 11.31 1.66
N SER A 23 -15.76 11.84 1.86
CA SER A 23 -15.95 13.11 2.58
C SER A 23 -15.48 13.02 4.05
N ALA A 24 -15.81 11.92 4.74
CA ALA A 24 -15.36 11.66 6.10
C ALA A 24 -13.84 11.52 6.18
N ALA A 25 -13.22 10.82 5.22
CA ALA A 25 -11.76 10.65 5.17
C ALA A 25 -11.02 11.97 4.94
N LYS A 26 -11.52 12.81 4.03
CA LYS A 26 -10.99 14.16 3.86
C LYS A 26 -11.08 14.96 5.15
N ASN A 27 -12.24 14.94 5.83
CA ASN A 27 -12.44 15.67 7.09
C ASN A 27 -11.57 15.13 8.23
N ALA A 28 -11.26 13.82 8.23
CA ALA A 28 -10.35 13.19 9.17
C ALA A 28 -8.86 13.53 8.91
N GLY A 29 -8.53 14.13 7.76
CA GLY A 29 -7.17 14.56 7.41
C GLY A 29 -6.39 13.60 6.51
N TYR A 30 -7.06 12.68 5.81
CA TYR A 30 -6.42 11.83 4.81
C TYR A 30 -6.24 12.55 3.48
N SER A 31 -5.12 12.28 2.82
CA SER A 31 -4.76 12.85 1.50
C SER A 31 -4.97 11.88 0.34
N VAL A 32 -4.85 10.58 0.62
CA VAL A 32 -5.06 9.50 -0.36
C VAL A 32 -5.93 8.44 0.30
N VAL A 33 -6.95 7.99 -0.44
CA VAL A 33 -7.80 6.87 -0.03
C VAL A 33 -7.90 5.83 -1.13
N ALA A 34 -8.03 4.56 -0.75
CA ALA A 34 -8.35 3.50 -1.70
C ALA A 34 -9.70 2.85 -1.35
N VAL A 35 -10.59 2.79 -2.35
CA VAL A 35 -11.89 2.13 -2.25
C VAL A 35 -11.71 0.67 -2.65
N SER A 36 -11.96 -0.25 -1.71
CA SER A 36 -11.78 -1.68 -1.90
C SER A 36 -13.03 -2.34 -2.48
N THR A 37 -12.84 -3.14 -3.51
CA THR A 37 -13.82 -4.09 -4.05
C THR A 37 -13.42 -5.49 -3.57
N GLU A 38 -14.30 -6.18 -2.85
CA GLU A 38 -14.02 -7.52 -2.30
C GLU A 38 -14.58 -8.61 -3.23
N VAL A 39 -13.77 -9.65 -3.50
CA VAL A 39 -14.16 -10.83 -4.28
C VAL A 39 -13.95 -12.07 -3.43
N ASP A 40 -15.04 -12.79 -3.17
CA ASP A 40 -15.07 -14.03 -2.40
C ASP A 40 -14.54 -15.23 -3.24
N VAL A 41 -13.93 -16.19 -2.55
CA VAL A 41 -13.50 -17.49 -3.08
C VAL A 41 -14.60 -18.20 -3.89
N ASN A 42 -15.85 -18.09 -3.44
CA ASN A 42 -17.01 -18.74 -4.06
C ASN A 42 -17.24 -18.33 -5.52
N VAL A 43 -16.78 -17.14 -5.92
CA VAL A 43 -16.92 -16.65 -7.30
C VAL A 43 -16.10 -17.50 -8.27
N PHE A 44 -15.00 -18.10 -7.82
CA PHE A 44 -14.15 -18.98 -8.62
C PHE A 44 -14.67 -20.43 -8.75
N ALA A 45 -15.63 -20.83 -7.91
CA ALA A 45 -16.21 -22.17 -7.86
C ALA A 45 -17.40 -22.35 -8.83
N LYS A 46 -18.05 -21.25 -9.24
CA LYS A 46 -19.14 -21.31 -10.22
C LYS A 46 -18.60 -21.78 -11.57
N LYS A 47 -18.97 -23.00 -11.99
CA LYS A 47 -18.76 -23.54 -13.35
C LYS A 47 -19.59 -22.73 -14.36
N GLY A 48 -19.20 -21.48 -14.62
CA GLY A 48 -19.61 -20.74 -15.82
C GLY A 48 -18.87 -21.29 -17.03
N LYS A 49 -19.50 -21.21 -18.21
CA LYS A 49 -18.99 -21.66 -19.52
C LYS A 49 -17.47 -21.43 -19.65
N LYS A 50 -16.72 -22.42 -20.16
CA LYS A 50 -15.31 -22.25 -20.57
C LYS A 50 -15.18 -20.94 -21.36
N GLY A 51 -14.51 -19.95 -20.78
CA GLY A 51 -14.29 -18.66 -21.43
C GLY A 51 -14.12 -17.54 -20.41
N ASP A 52 -12.90 -17.01 -20.35
CA ASP A 52 -12.50 -15.73 -19.76
C ASP A 52 -12.43 -15.60 -18.24
N ALA A 53 -11.20 -15.66 -17.72
CA ALA A 53 -10.84 -15.23 -16.36
C ALA A 53 -11.30 -13.80 -16.03
N ASN A 54 -11.52 -12.97 -17.06
CA ASN A 54 -12.06 -11.60 -16.94
C ASN A 54 -13.53 -11.56 -16.51
N ALA A 55 -14.33 -12.60 -16.72
CA ALA A 55 -15.74 -12.60 -16.32
C ALA A 55 -15.96 -12.77 -14.81
N ILE A 56 -14.90 -13.12 -14.06
CA ILE A 56 -14.99 -13.50 -12.64
C ILE A 56 -14.75 -12.29 -11.72
N ILE A 57 -13.87 -11.37 -12.13
CA ILE A 57 -13.51 -10.19 -11.34
C ILE A 57 -14.29 -8.99 -11.91
N PRO A 58 -15.07 -8.26 -11.08
CA PRO A 58 -15.81 -7.11 -11.57
C PRO A 58 -14.85 -5.99 -12.02
N PRO A 59 -15.19 -5.23 -13.07
CA PRO A 59 -14.40 -4.07 -13.47
C PRO A 59 -14.42 -2.99 -12.38
N PRO A 60 -13.37 -2.16 -12.29
CA PRO A 60 -13.34 -1.06 -11.35
C PRO A 60 -14.54 -0.11 -11.54
N MET A 61 -15.01 0.48 -10.45
CA MET A 61 -16.15 1.41 -10.48
C MET A 61 -15.79 2.68 -11.25
N ASP A 62 -16.69 3.25 -12.04
CA ASP A 62 -16.47 4.61 -12.55
C ASP A 62 -16.56 5.62 -11.39
N LEU A 63 -15.42 6.18 -11.02
CA LEU A 63 -15.27 7.20 -9.98
C LEU A 63 -14.92 8.58 -10.55
N THR A 64 -15.02 8.77 -11.88
CA THR A 64 -14.56 10.00 -12.55
C THR A 64 -15.22 11.26 -12.00
N ALA A 65 -16.53 11.24 -11.77
CA ALA A 65 -17.26 12.37 -11.20
C ALA A 65 -16.80 12.69 -9.77
N LEU A 66 -16.57 11.66 -8.96
CA LEU A 66 -16.12 11.80 -7.58
C LEU A 66 -14.67 12.29 -7.51
N GLN A 67 -13.79 11.78 -8.38
CA GLN A 67 -12.41 12.24 -8.48
C GLN A 67 -12.33 13.73 -8.84
N LYS A 68 -13.20 14.22 -9.73
CA LYS A 68 -13.32 15.65 -10.05
C LYS A 68 -13.82 16.48 -8.86
N GLU A 69 -14.81 15.98 -8.12
CA GLU A 69 -15.33 16.68 -6.92
C GLU A 69 -14.25 16.88 -5.84
N PHE A 70 -13.40 15.87 -5.67
CA PHE A 70 -12.34 15.84 -4.67
C PHE A 70 -10.97 16.29 -5.21
N GLU A 71 -10.92 16.81 -6.43
CA GLU A 71 -9.68 17.24 -7.07
C GLU A 71 -8.93 18.28 -6.21
N GLY A 72 -7.61 18.07 -6.06
CA GLY A 72 -6.74 18.87 -5.20
C GLY A 72 -6.96 18.70 -3.70
N LYS A 73 -7.98 17.95 -3.26
CA LYS A 73 -8.32 17.75 -1.83
C LYS A 73 -8.04 16.33 -1.36
N LEU A 74 -8.42 15.33 -2.16
CA LEU A 74 -8.30 13.93 -1.81
C LEU A 74 -8.07 13.09 -3.08
N LYS A 75 -7.01 12.30 -3.10
CA LYS A 75 -6.76 11.35 -4.19
C LYS A 75 -7.50 10.05 -3.92
N ILE A 76 -8.42 9.67 -4.81
CA ILE A 76 -9.22 8.46 -4.70
C ILE A 76 -8.68 7.40 -5.65
N LEU A 77 -8.28 6.27 -5.10
CA LEU A 77 -7.75 5.10 -5.79
C LEU A 77 -8.71 3.91 -5.69
N GLN A 78 -8.50 2.93 -6.55
CA GLN A 78 -9.29 1.70 -6.54
C GLN A 78 -8.45 0.49 -6.16
N ARG A 79 -8.93 -0.25 -5.17
CA ARG A 79 -8.28 -1.45 -4.66
C ARG A 79 -9.16 -2.66 -4.96
N LEU A 80 -8.54 -3.77 -5.34
CA LEU A 80 -9.18 -5.08 -5.39
C LEU A 80 -8.65 -5.92 -4.23
N THR A 81 -9.54 -6.55 -3.46
CA THR A 81 -9.18 -7.53 -2.42
C THR A 81 -9.80 -8.87 -2.78
N VAL A 82 -8.97 -9.87 -3.11
CA VAL A 82 -9.45 -11.20 -3.52
C VAL A 82 -9.17 -12.23 -2.43
N GLN A 83 -10.19 -12.99 -2.02
CA GLN A 83 -9.99 -14.14 -1.17
C GLN A 83 -9.50 -15.34 -1.97
N ILE A 84 -8.52 -16.07 -1.43
CA ILE A 84 -7.97 -17.27 -2.08
C ILE A 84 -7.85 -18.45 -1.10
N SER A 85 -8.19 -19.63 -1.59
CA SER A 85 -7.93 -20.92 -0.93
C SER A 85 -6.87 -21.74 -1.67
N ASP A 86 -6.77 -21.60 -2.99
CA ASP A 86 -5.97 -22.51 -3.83
C ASP A 86 -5.10 -21.78 -4.85
N ASN A 87 -4.00 -22.42 -5.24
CA ASN A 87 -3.05 -21.87 -6.23
C ASN A 87 -3.71 -21.62 -7.60
N LEU A 88 -4.73 -22.39 -7.97
CA LEU A 88 -5.46 -22.19 -9.22
C LEU A 88 -6.23 -20.85 -9.23
N GLN A 89 -6.76 -20.43 -8.08
CA GLN A 89 -7.44 -19.14 -7.96
C GLN A 89 -6.43 -18.00 -8.05
N ALA A 90 -5.29 -18.13 -7.38
CA ALA A 90 -4.20 -17.17 -7.49
C ALA A 90 -3.72 -17.01 -8.95
N TYR A 91 -3.61 -18.11 -9.70
CA TYR A 91 -3.28 -18.07 -11.13
C TYR A 91 -4.33 -17.32 -11.96
N LYS A 92 -5.64 -17.58 -11.72
CA LYS A 92 -6.73 -16.86 -12.40
C LYS A 92 -6.69 -15.36 -12.13
N VAL A 93 -6.38 -14.94 -10.90
CA VAL A 93 -6.24 -13.52 -10.53
C VAL A 93 -5.07 -12.89 -11.29
N SER A 94 -3.90 -13.55 -11.31
CA SER A 94 -2.73 -13.04 -12.02
C SER A 94 -2.92 -12.93 -13.54
N GLN A 95 -3.76 -13.78 -14.15
CA GLN A 95 -4.06 -13.74 -15.59
C GLN A 95 -5.21 -12.80 -15.95
N SER A 96 -5.95 -12.27 -14.96
CA SER A 96 -7.08 -11.40 -15.23
C SER A 96 -6.60 -9.99 -15.59
N SER A 97 -6.91 -9.55 -16.80
CA SER A 97 -6.66 -8.16 -17.21
C SER A 97 -7.45 -7.17 -16.36
N THR A 98 -8.68 -7.54 -15.95
CA THR A 98 -9.52 -6.72 -15.07
C THR A 98 -8.89 -6.51 -13.70
N ALA A 99 -8.20 -7.50 -13.14
CA ALA A 99 -7.45 -7.34 -11.89
C ALA A 99 -6.27 -6.35 -12.02
N MET A 100 -5.70 -6.20 -13.22
CA MET A 100 -4.60 -5.28 -13.51
C MET A 100 -5.08 -3.84 -13.74
N GLU A 101 -6.37 -3.62 -14.00
CA GLU A 101 -6.95 -2.28 -14.11
C GLU A 101 -6.98 -1.54 -12.76
N TYR A 102 -7.17 -2.27 -11.66
CA TYR A 102 -7.16 -1.72 -10.29
C TYR A 102 -5.79 -1.14 -9.93
N ASP A 103 -5.81 -0.04 -9.18
CA ASP A 103 -4.59 0.63 -8.73
C ASP A 103 -3.81 -0.22 -7.73
N ILE A 104 -4.50 -0.86 -6.79
CA ILE A 104 -3.90 -1.70 -5.75
C ILE A 104 -4.49 -3.11 -5.81
N LEU A 105 -3.65 -4.13 -5.80
CA LEU A 105 -4.07 -5.53 -5.70
C LEU A 105 -3.73 -6.09 -4.33
N ALA A 106 -4.76 -6.43 -3.57
CA ALA A 106 -4.68 -7.07 -2.27
C ALA A 106 -5.24 -8.50 -2.33
N VAL A 107 -4.70 -9.37 -1.49
CA VAL A 107 -5.13 -10.77 -1.37
C VAL A 107 -5.41 -11.13 0.07
N GLN A 108 -6.46 -11.91 0.30
CA GLN A 108 -6.82 -12.45 1.60
C GLN A 108 -6.73 -13.98 1.55
N PRO A 109 -5.62 -14.57 2.01
CA PRO A 109 -5.45 -16.01 2.04
C PRO A 109 -6.27 -16.64 3.17
N LEU A 110 -7.06 -17.67 2.86
CA LEU A 110 -7.90 -18.37 3.83
C LEU A 110 -7.21 -19.55 4.52
N ASN A 111 -6.04 -19.98 4.02
CA ASN A 111 -5.30 -21.08 4.60
C ASN A 111 -3.78 -20.85 4.53
N PRO A 112 -2.97 -21.61 5.31
CA PRO A 112 -1.51 -21.42 5.34
C PRO A 112 -0.81 -21.67 4.01
N GLN A 113 -1.34 -22.57 3.16
CA GLN A 113 -0.76 -22.86 1.84
C GLN A 113 -0.95 -21.67 0.88
N ALA A 114 -2.16 -21.12 0.83
CA ALA A 114 -2.48 -19.92 0.07
C ALA A 114 -1.67 -18.71 0.56
N PHE A 115 -1.48 -18.57 1.88
CA PHE A 115 -0.62 -17.52 2.45
C PHE A 115 0.83 -17.65 1.96
N GLN A 116 1.40 -18.85 1.99
CA GLN A 116 2.75 -19.09 1.48
C GLN A 116 2.84 -18.77 -0.03
N HIS A 117 1.86 -19.20 -0.82
CA HIS A 117 1.83 -18.92 -2.24
C HIS A 117 1.72 -17.41 -2.55
N ALA A 118 0.88 -16.68 -1.82
CA ALA A 118 0.75 -15.22 -1.92
C ALA A 118 2.10 -14.52 -1.66
N CYS A 119 2.79 -14.94 -0.60
CA CYS A 119 4.07 -14.36 -0.20
C CYS A 119 5.24 -14.72 -1.13
N SER A 120 5.27 -15.93 -1.67
CA SER A 120 6.43 -16.44 -2.43
C SER A 120 6.31 -16.27 -3.95
N VAL A 121 5.11 -16.40 -4.52
CA VAL A 121 4.92 -16.53 -5.98
C VAL A 121 4.02 -15.44 -6.55
N MET A 122 2.89 -15.15 -5.90
CA MET A 122 1.88 -14.22 -6.45
C MET A 122 2.41 -12.78 -6.51
N GLU A 123 2.00 -12.03 -7.54
CA GLU A 123 2.32 -10.60 -7.69
C GLU A 123 1.20 -9.75 -7.11
N VAL A 124 1.30 -9.46 -5.81
CA VAL A 124 0.32 -8.66 -5.06
C VAL A 124 1.02 -7.55 -4.32
N ASP A 125 0.30 -6.47 -4.03
CA ASP A 125 0.83 -5.31 -3.32
C ASP A 125 0.63 -5.47 -1.80
N ILE A 126 -0.53 -5.99 -1.40
CA ILE A 126 -0.94 -6.13 0.01
C ILE A 126 -1.45 -7.55 0.31
N VAL A 127 -1.04 -8.11 1.43
CA VAL A 127 -1.67 -9.30 2.03
C VAL A 127 -2.54 -8.85 3.20
N SER A 128 -3.84 -9.08 3.08
CA SER A 128 -4.87 -8.74 4.05
C SER A 128 -5.33 -9.97 4.84
N PHE A 129 -5.93 -9.73 6.00
CA PHE A 129 -6.47 -10.76 6.87
C PHE A 129 -7.82 -10.29 7.42
N ASP A 130 -8.76 -11.21 7.57
CA ASP A 130 -9.99 -10.94 8.29
C ASP A 130 -9.79 -11.22 9.77
N ALA A 131 -10.01 -10.21 10.61
CA ALA A 131 -9.95 -10.34 12.05
C ALA A 131 -11.10 -11.20 12.63
N SER A 132 -12.15 -11.46 11.85
CA SER A 132 -13.27 -12.31 12.26
C SER A 132 -12.85 -13.78 12.29
N ASP A 133 -12.05 -14.21 11.31
CA ASP A 133 -11.55 -15.58 11.17
C ASP A 133 -10.06 -15.62 11.53
N CYS A 134 -9.77 -15.54 12.83
CA CYS A 134 -8.42 -15.61 13.33
C CYS A 134 -7.96 -17.06 13.43
N ALA A 135 -7.79 -17.72 12.29
CA ALA A 135 -6.91 -18.88 12.23
C ALA A 135 -5.50 -18.41 12.68
N PRO A 136 -4.87 -19.05 13.67
CA PRO A 136 -3.55 -18.64 14.13
C PRO A 136 -2.58 -18.80 12.96
N LEU A 137 -2.26 -17.67 12.33
CA LEU A 137 -1.31 -17.61 11.24
C LEU A 137 0.04 -18.00 11.84
N LYS A 138 0.40 -19.28 11.74
CA LYS A 138 1.77 -19.75 11.96
C LYS A 138 2.61 -19.29 10.77
N ALA A 139 2.73 -17.98 10.62
CA ALA A 139 3.53 -17.37 9.57
C ALA A 139 4.98 -17.75 9.81
N ALA A 140 5.51 -18.63 8.96
CA ALA A 140 6.91 -18.95 9.00
C ALA A 140 7.71 -17.67 8.72
N ARG A 141 8.65 -17.32 9.62
CA ARG A 141 9.52 -16.13 9.50
C ARG A 141 10.15 -15.99 8.11
N LYS A 142 10.54 -17.10 7.50
CA LYS A 142 11.10 -17.14 6.15
C LYS A 142 10.14 -16.59 5.10
N VAL A 143 8.86 -16.94 5.19
CA VAL A 143 7.82 -16.55 4.22
C VAL A 143 7.52 -15.06 4.32
N VAL A 144 7.41 -14.53 5.53
CA VAL A 144 7.19 -13.09 5.77
C VAL A 144 8.39 -12.26 5.32
N ARG A 145 9.62 -12.72 5.57
CA ARG A 145 10.83 -12.05 5.08
C ARG A 145 10.90 -12.04 3.57
N GLN A 146 10.59 -13.16 2.93
CA GLN A 146 10.54 -13.28 1.46
C GLN A 146 9.51 -12.33 0.86
N ALA A 147 8.31 -12.24 1.46
CA ALA A 147 7.30 -11.27 1.03
C ALA A 147 7.83 -9.83 1.12
N GLY A 148 8.53 -9.51 2.21
CA GLY A 148 9.11 -8.19 2.41
C GLY A 148 10.19 -7.83 1.39
N GLU A 149 11.07 -8.78 1.06
CA GLU A 149 12.10 -8.64 0.01
C GLU A 149 11.48 -8.43 -1.39
N ARG A 150 10.27 -8.98 -1.63
CA ARG A 150 9.49 -8.78 -2.86
C ARG A 150 8.71 -7.46 -2.89
N GLY A 151 8.75 -6.67 -1.82
CA GLY A 151 8.01 -5.40 -1.72
C GLY A 151 6.52 -5.57 -1.40
N ILE A 152 6.12 -6.73 -0.86
CA ILE A 152 4.75 -7.00 -0.42
C ILE A 152 4.58 -6.48 1.01
N TYR A 153 3.42 -5.86 1.28
CA TYR A 153 3.08 -5.34 2.60
C TYR A 153 1.95 -6.16 3.24
N PHE A 154 2.01 -6.31 4.56
CA PHE A 154 0.96 -6.92 5.37
C PHE A 154 0.04 -5.83 5.91
N GLU A 155 -1.25 -6.09 5.89
CA GLU A 155 -2.25 -5.14 6.36
C GLU A 155 -2.64 -5.42 7.83
N ALA A 156 -2.68 -4.36 8.64
CA ALA A 156 -3.33 -4.37 9.94
C ALA A 156 -4.49 -3.38 9.93
N GLN A 157 -5.71 -3.93 9.94
CA GLN A 157 -6.95 -3.15 9.97
C GLN A 157 -7.31 -2.75 11.40
N TYR A 158 -7.65 -1.48 11.62
CA TYR A 158 -8.06 -1.01 12.96
C TYR A 158 -9.58 -1.02 13.19
N SER A 159 -10.43 -1.02 12.16
CA SER A 159 -11.89 -1.08 12.34
C SER A 159 -12.37 -2.25 13.22
N PRO A 160 -11.80 -3.47 13.11
CA PRO A 160 -12.16 -4.59 13.99
C PRO A 160 -11.88 -4.36 15.48
N LEU A 161 -10.98 -3.43 15.83
CA LEU A 161 -10.72 -3.04 17.22
C LEU A 161 -11.91 -2.29 17.82
N ILE A 162 -12.61 -1.51 17.00
CA ILE A 162 -13.72 -0.65 17.41
C ILE A 162 -15.03 -1.46 17.41
N ALA A 163 -15.21 -2.35 16.42
CA ALA A 163 -16.48 -3.02 16.15
C ALA A 163 -16.98 -3.96 17.27
N SER A 164 -16.18 -4.93 17.70
CA SER A 164 -16.60 -5.94 18.69
C SER A 164 -15.43 -6.39 19.57
N SER A 165 -15.72 -6.85 20.79
CA SER A 165 -14.73 -7.38 21.72
C SER A 165 -14.05 -8.65 21.21
N ALA A 166 -14.78 -9.50 20.47
CA ALA A 166 -14.23 -10.72 19.89
C ALA A 166 -13.22 -10.40 18.78
N THR A 167 -13.62 -9.58 17.81
CA THR A 167 -12.77 -9.15 16.69
C THR A 167 -11.58 -8.31 17.15
N ARG A 168 -11.73 -7.56 18.26
CA ARG A 168 -10.64 -6.79 18.87
C ARG A 168 -9.51 -7.69 19.35
N ARG A 169 -9.81 -8.75 20.08
CA ARG A 169 -8.78 -9.71 20.55
C ARG A 169 -8.03 -10.30 19.36
N ASN A 170 -8.76 -10.75 18.36
CA ASN A 170 -8.20 -11.34 17.15
C ASN A 170 -7.29 -10.36 16.39
N ALA A 171 -7.74 -9.13 16.17
CA ALA A 171 -6.95 -8.10 15.48
C ALA A 171 -5.66 -7.75 16.24
N ILE A 172 -5.72 -7.66 17.58
CA ILE A 172 -4.53 -7.47 18.41
C ILE A 172 -3.58 -8.67 18.26
N THR A 173 -4.08 -9.90 18.43
CA THR A 173 -3.27 -11.12 18.29
C THR A 173 -2.59 -11.21 16.92
N LEU A 174 -3.32 -10.91 15.84
CA LEU A 174 -2.78 -10.89 14.49
C LEU A 174 -1.69 -9.84 14.32
N ALA A 175 -1.91 -8.61 14.77
CA ALA A 175 -0.93 -7.54 14.64
C ALA A 175 0.36 -7.84 15.42
N HIS A 176 0.24 -8.36 16.64
CA HIS A 176 1.40 -8.81 17.43
C HIS A 176 2.13 -9.97 16.75
N ALA A 177 1.40 -10.92 16.14
CA ALA A 177 2.01 -12.02 15.40
C ALA A 177 2.82 -11.49 14.19
N LEU A 178 2.25 -10.58 13.40
CA LEU A 178 2.93 -9.98 12.25
C LEU A 178 4.16 -9.15 12.69
N HIS A 179 4.02 -8.37 13.77
CA HIS A 179 5.09 -7.56 14.31
C HIS A 179 6.25 -8.42 14.86
N ALA A 180 5.93 -9.45 15.64
CA ALA A 180 6.92 -10.38 16.22
C ALA A 180 7.70 -11.14 15.15
N VAL A 181 7.02 -11.56 14.08
CA VAL A 181 7.65 -12.29 12.96
C VAL A 181 8.61 -11.38 12.18
N GLY A 182 8.32 -10.08 12.07
CA GLY A 182 9.12 -9.12 11.31
C GLY A 182 10.27 -8.43 12.06
N ARG A 183 10.42 -8.63 13.38
CA ARG A 183 11.51 -8.07 14.22
C ARG A 183 11.84 -6.59 13.93
N GLY A 184 10.81 -5.75 13.82
CA GLY A 184 10.97 -4.31 13.58
C GLY A 184 11.23 -3.88 12.13
N LYS A 185 11.43 -4.81 11.18
CA LYS A 185 11.51 -4.55 9.73
C LYS A 185 10.28 -5.06 8.98
N CYS A 186 9.17 -5.26 9.69
CA CYS A 186 7.94 -5.77 9.08
C CYS A 186 7.35 -4.70 8.17
N ASN A 187 7.11 -5.06 6.90
CA ASN A 187 6.39 -4.24 5.94
C ASN A 187 4.91 -4.22 6.33
N LEU A 188 4.54 -3.40 7.32
CA LEU A 188 3.16 -3.27 7.78
C LEU A 188 2.54 -1.99 7.21
N VAL A 189 1.27 -2.07 6.84
CA VAL A 189 0.43 -0.92 6.53
C VAL A 189 -0.78 -0.94 7.45
N LEU A 190 -1.07 0.21 8.06
CA LEU A 190 -2.27 0.44 8.84
C LEU A 190 -3.36 0.99 7.95
N THR A 191 -4.54 0.36 7.98
CA THR A 191 -5.70 0.78 7.21
C THR A 191 -6.95 0.73 8.08
N SER A 192 -8.01 1.42 7.65
CA SER A 192 -9.26 1.38 8.41
C SER A 192 -10.00 0.06 8.22
N GLY A 193 -10.20 -0.38 6.98
CA GLY A 193 -11.16 -1.45 6.67
C GLY A 193 -12.60 -1.03 7.00
N ALA A 194 -12.87 0.28 7.05
CA ALA A 194 -14.12 0.83 7.53
C ALA A 194 -15.25 0.69 6.51
N ALA A 195 -16.37 0.13 6.94
CA ALA A 195 -17.60 0.05 6.16
C ALA A 195 -18.50 1.29 6.31
N ALA A 196 -18.33 2.03 7.41
CA ALA A 196 -19.10 3.24 7.71
C ALA A 196 -18.18 4.33 8.24
N SER A 197 -18.60 5.60 8.10
CA SER A 197 -17.85 6.77 8.56
C SER A 197 -17.60 6.75 10.07
N THR A 198 -18.46 6.08 10.84
CA THR A 198 -18.35 5.89 12.29
C THR A 198 -17.12 5.08 12.71
N PHE A 199 -16.59 4.24 11.82
CA PHE A 199 -15.38 3.44 12.07
C PHE A 199 -14.10 4.14 11.63
N LEU A 200 -14.20 5.27 10.92
CA LEU A 200 -13.04 6.04 10.49
C LEU A 200 -12.52 6.92 11.63
N ARG A 201 -11.20 7.02 11.76
CA ARG A 201 -10.53 7.84 12.78
C ARG A 201 -9.48 8.75 12.13
N SER A 202 -9.10 9.81 12.82
CA SER A 202 -8.01 10.66 12.33
C SER A 202 -6.68 9.90 12.37
N PRO A 203 -5.71 10.21 11.48
CA PRO A 203 -4.41 9.54 11.49
C PRO A 203 -3.67 9.62 12.84
N TYR A 204 -3.87 10.71 13.60
CA TYR A 204 -3.26 10.86 14.91
C TYR A 204 -3.93 9.96 15.96
N ASP A 205 -5.25 9.81 15.91
CA ASP A 205 -5.96 8.85 16.79
C ASP A 205 -5.54 7.41 16.48
N VAL A 206 -5.39 7.08 15.19
CA VAL A 206 -4.91 5.76 14.76
C VAL A 206 -3.49 5.51 15.28
N ALA A 207 -2.61 6.52 15.26
CA ALA A 207 -1.26 6.43 15.82
C ALA A 207 -1.24 6.27 17.35
N ASN A 208 -2.28 6.74 18.06
CA ASN A 208 -2.40 6.51 19.50
C ASN A 208 -2.87 5.07 19.80
N PHE A 209 -3.89 4.57 19.10
CA PHE A 209 -4.37 3.19 19.31
C PHE A 209 -3.43 2.13 18.76
N SER A 210 -2.50 2.47 17.86
CA SER A 210 -1.51 1.53 17.33
C SER A 210 -0.59 0.95 18.42
N MET A 211 -0.48 1.61 19.58
CA MET A 211 0.20 1.06 20.76
C MET A 211 -0.42 -0.29 21.20
N LEU A 212 -1.74 -0.46 21.05
CA LEU A 212 -2.42 -1.73 21.33
C LEU A 212 -1.98 -2.85 20.38
N LEU A 213 -1.57 -2.48 19.16
CA LEU A 213 -1.07 -3.38 18.13
C LEU A 213 0.44 -3.68 18.30
N GLY A 214 1.08 -3.14 19.34
CA GLY A 214 2.51 -3.30 19.58
C GLY A 214 3.39 -2.36 18.74
N LEU A 215 2.82 -1.31 18.14
CA LEU A 215 3.55 -0.34 17.33
C LEU A 215 3.78 0.96 18.10
N SER A 216 4.97 1.54 17.96
CA SER A 216 5.21 2.91 18.42
C SER A 216 4.44 3.92 17.56
N GLU A 217 4.16 5.10 18.12
CA GLU A 217 3.48 6.18 17.40
C GLU A 217 4.22 6.57 16.11
N GLU A 218 5.56 6.63 16.16
CA GLU A 218 6.40 6.90 15.00
C GLU A 218 6.28 5.80 13.94
N SER A 219 6.35 4.54 14.35
CA SER A 219 6.18 3.41 13.44
C SER A 219 4.80 3.43 12.78
N ALA A 220 3.75 3.75 13.52
CA ALA A 220 2.40 3.85 12.99
C ALA A 220 2.24 5.00 11.99
N LYS A 221 2.81 6.18 12.27
CA LYS A 221 2.84 7.30 11.32
C LYS A 221 3.60 6.91 10.05
N ASN A 222 4.71 6.19 10.17
CA ASN A 222 5.46 5.67 9.02
C ASN A 222 4.65 4.63 8.22
N CYS A 223 3.88 3.76 8.88
CA CYS A 223 2.99 2.80 8.23
C CYS A 223 1.90 3.49 7.37
N MET A 224 1.32 4.59 7.88
CA MET A 224 0.26 5.34 7.17
C MET A 224 0.80 6.31 6.11
N LYS A 225 2.09 6.69 6.17
CA LYS A 225 2.71 7.64 5.23
C LYS A 225 3.69 6.97 4.27
N GLN A 226 4.84 6.56 4.80
CA GLN A 226 5.95 6.07 3.98
C GLN A 226 5.67 4.68 3.43
N ALA A 227 5.23 3.74 4.27
CA ALA A 227 4.90 2.39 3.82
C ALA A 227 3.74 2.40 2.81
N ALA A 228 2.67 3.15 3.12
CA ALA A 228 1.56 3.35 2.19
C ALA A 228 2.03 3.95 0.86
N ARG A 229 2.93 4.94 0.87
CA ARG A 229 3.51 5.49 -0.36
C ARG A 229 4.31 4.45 -1.15
N THR A 230 5.12 3.64 -0.48
CA THR A 230 5.87 2.57 -1.14
C THR A 230 4.94 1.53 -1.77
N VAL A 231 3.85 1.16 -1.10
CA VAL A 231 2.81 0.31 -1.68
C VAL A 231 2.25 0.91 -2.96
N LEU A 232 1.91 2.21 -2.96
CA LEU A 232 1.39 2.87 -4.15
C LEU A 232 2.40 2.90 -5.31
N LEU A 233 3.69 3.10 -5.01
CA LEU A 233 4.75 3.05 -6.02
C LEU A 233 4.94 1.64 -6.59
N ASN A 234 4.91 0.62 -5.72
CA ASN A 234 4.99 -0.79 -6.14
C ASN A 234 3.80 -1.17 -7.02
N ALA A 235 2.60 -0.73 -6.63
CA ALA A 235 1.38 -0.99 -7.39
C ALA A 235 1.38 -0.28 -8.75
N GLN A 236 1.92 0.94 -8.83
CA GLN A 236 2.15 1.62 -10.11
C GLN A 236 3.19 0.87 -10.97
N ALA A 237 4.29 0.39 -10.37
CA ALA A 237 5.30 -0.40 -11.07
C ALA A 237 4.73 -1.74 -11.59
N ARG A 238 3.78 -2.35 -10.87
CA ARG A 238 3.03 -3.53 -11.33
C ARG A 238 2.23 -3.22 -12.60
N LYS A 239 1.51 -2.10 -12.66
CA LYS A 239 0.68 -1.72 -13.83
C LYS A 239 1.52 -1.40 -15.08
N ILE A 240 2.68 -0.77 -14.90
CA ILE A 240 3.52 -0.28 -16.00
C ILE A 240 4.57 -1.33 -16.45
N GLY A 241 4.90 -2.28 -15.58
CA GLY A 241 6.01 -3.22 -15.75
C GLY A 241 7.24 -2.76 -14.97
N ARG A 242 7.92 -3.71 -14.31
CA ARG A 242 9.11 -3.50 -13.47
C ARG A 242 10.31 -3.07 -14.33
N GLY A 243 10.39 -1.79 -14.68
CA GLY A 243 11.47 -1.25 -15.51
C GLY A 243 11.30 0.19 -15.97
N MET A 244 10.09 0.74 -15.93
CA MET A 244 9.81 2.13 -16.33
C MET A 244 9.48 2.98 -15.10
N VAL A 245 10.47 3.72 -14.60
CA VAL A 245 10.25 4.76 -13.59
C VAL A 245 9.92 6.06 -14.32
N PHE A 246 8.69 6.57 -14.15
CA PHE A 246 8.38 7.95 -14.52
C PHE A 246 9.13 8.88 -13.57
N GLY A 247 10.24 9.45 -14.05
CA GLY A 247 10.75 10.69 -13.49
C GLY A 247 9.71 11.77 -13.76
N SER A 248 8.93 12.15 -12.74
CA SER A 248 8.26 13.44 -12.81
C SER A 248 9.36 14.48 -12.92
N LEU A 249 9.54 15.06 -14.11
CA LEU A 249 10.33 16.27 -14.31
C LEU A 249 9.69 17.38 -13.48
N SER A 250 10.03 17.44 -12.19
CA SER A 250 9.98 18.69 -11.47
C SER A 250 11.01 19.58 -12.15
N ARG A 251 10.53 20.52 -12.96
CA ARG A 251 11.36 21.63 -13.44
C ARG A 251 12.10 22.19 -12.22
N PRO A 252 13.44 22.33 -12.27
CA PRO A 252 14.14 23.02 -11.19
C PRO A 252 13.54 24.42 -11.08
N VAL A 253 13.03 24.73 -9.90
CA VAL A 253 12.73 26.11 -9.52
C VAL A 253 14.10 26.78 -9.45
N GLU A 254 14.38 27.69 -10.38
CA GLU A 254 15.52 28.59 -10.29
C GLU A 254 15.33 29.45 -9.03
N ASP A 255 16.06 29.12 -7.98
CA ASP A 255 16.21 30.00 -6.81
C ASP A 255 16.95 31.26 -7.25
N LYS A 256 16.18 32.30 -7.59
CA LYS A 256 16.69 33.67 -7.59
C LYS A 256 16.71 34.18 -6.15
N LEU A 257 17.78 33.86 -5.44
CA LEU A 257 18.21 34.68 -4.30
C LEU A 257 19.28 35.63 -4.81
N ALA A 258 18.85 36.88 -5.00
CA ALA A 258 19.71 38.00 -5.29
C ALA A 258 20.72 38.20 -4.15
N GLU A 259 21.94 38.49 -4.57
CA GLU A 259 23.09 38.92 -3.78
C GLU A 259 22.74 40.13 -2.91
N GLU A 260 23.12 40.10 -1.63
CA GLU A 260 23.57 41.30 -0.95
C GLU A 260 24.62 40.96 0.11
N ASN A 261 25.68 41.78 0.12
CA ASN A 261 26.85 41.81 1.00
C ASN A 261 28.08 41.04 0.51
N GLY A 262 28.95 41.80 -0.15
CA GLY A 262 30.18 41.33 -0.77
C GLY A 262 31.43 41.45 0.08
N VAL A 263 32.47 40.79 -0.43
CA VAL A 263 33.88 40.98 -0.09
C VAL A 263 34.68 40.73 -1.40
N PRO A 264 35.67 41.57 -1.77
CA PRO A 264 36.26 41.60 -3.11
C PRO A 264 37.32 40.51 -3.37
N PRO A 265 37.72 40.27 -4.65
CA PRO A 265 38.43 39.06 -5.07
C PRO A 265 39.96 39.20 -5.02
N SER A 266 40.65 38.21 -4.45
CA SER A 266 42.11 38.09 -4.53
C SER A 266 42.55 37.16 -5.68
N LYS A 267 42.95 37.81 -6.78
CA LYS A 267 43.97 37.48 -7.81
C LYS A 267 44.22 36.02 -8.24
N LYS A 268 43.99 35.80 -9.55
CA LYS A 268 44.50 34.75 -10.44
C LYS A 268 46.02 34.53 -10.35
N ARG A 269 46.47 33.29 -10.53
CA ARG A 269 47.60 32.94 -11.41
C ARG A 269 47.23 31.73 -12.29
N LYS A 270 47.63 31.84 -13.56
CA LYS A 270 47.45 30.94 -14.71
C LYS A 270 48.72 30.09 -14.90
N ALA A 271 48.63 29.14 -15.84
CA ALA A 271 49.68 28.42 -16.58
C ALA A 271 50.19 27.12 -15.90
N ASP A 272 50.47 26.01 -16.59
CA ASP A 272 50.35 25.63 -18.02
C ASP A 272 50.43 24.07 -18.09
N ASP A 273 49.99 23.52 -19.22
CA ASP A 273 50.29 22.15 -19.69
C ASP A 273 51.80 21.92 -19.79
N ASP A 274 52.30 20.74 -19.39
CA ASP A 274 53.25 19.99 -20.23
C ASP A 274 53.28 18.50 -19.88
N ALA A 275 53.49 17.70 -20.93
CA ALA A 275 53.59 16.25 -20.92
C ALA A 275 54.98 15.78 -20.46
N SER A 276 55.07 14.55 -19.94
CA SER A 276 55.99 13.47 -20.37
C SER A 276 56.41 12.50 -19.25
N GLU A 277 56.51 11.24 -19.68
CA GLU A 277 57.39 10.16 -19.19
C GLU A 277 57.20 9.50 -17.82
N VAL A 278 56.58 8.30 -17.89
CA VAL A 278 57.19 7.00 -17.55
C VAL A 278 58.46 7.04 -16.68
N THR A 279 58.42 6.44 -15.49
CA THR A 279 59.43 5.47 -15.01
C THR A 279 58.85 4.57 -13.91
N VAL A 280 59.16 3.28 -14.01
CA VAL A 280 58.89 2.15 -13.10
C VAL A 280 59.78 2.25 -11.83
N ILE A 281 59.54 1.36 -10.86
CA ILE A 281 60.35 0.98 -9.68
C ILE A 281 59.88 1.73 -8.41
N ASN A 282 59.36 1.11 -7.35
CA ASN A 282 59.43 -0.26 -6.80
C ASN A 282 58.09 -0.63 -6.16
#